data_AF-A0A538KBG3-F1
#
_entry.id   AF-A0A538KBG3-F1
#
_cell.length_a   1.000
_cell.length_b   1.000
_cell.length_c   1.000
_cell.angle_alpha   90.00
_cell.angle_beta   90.00
_cell.angle_gamma   90.00
#
_symmetry.space_group_name_H-M   'P 1'
#
loop_
_entity.id
_entity.type
_entity.pdbx_description
1 polymer ?
#
loop_
_entity_poly.entity_id
_entity_poly.type
_entity_poly.pdbx_seq_one_letter_code
_entity_poly.pdbx_strand_id
1 'polypeptide(L)'
;MLLLARMVKTLASVVAGVIVVGILLHVFGANSHNEIVRFVYDLDRPLVSPFQSLFNLHSAKLQIVLNWGIAAAVYAMVGTLIARLLAGVALTGYRRPIL
;
A
#
# COMPACT_ATOMS: atom_id res chain seq x y z
N MET A 1 5.88 -17.14 14.51
CA MET A 1 4.70 -16.72 13.70
C MET A 1 4.33 -15.25 13.87
N LEU A 2 4.34 -14.69 15.10
CA LEU A 2 4.06 -13.26 15.33
C LEU A 2 5.05 -12.30 14.66
N LEU A 3 6.34 -12.68 14.57
CA LEU A 3 7.36 -11.90 13.82
C LEU A 3 7.04 -11.84 12.32
N LEU A 4 6.58 -12.95 11.73
CA LEU A 4 6.19 -13.01 10.32
C LEU A 4 4.98 -12.11 10.06
N ALA A 5 3.97 -12.16 10.92
CA ALA A 5 2.79 -11.29 10.84
C ALA A 5 3.18 -9.79 10.93
N ARG A 6 4.14 -9.45 11.81
CA ARG A 6 4.68 -8.09 11.89
C ARG A 6 5.42 -7.69 10.61
N MET A 7 6.26 -8.56 10.06
CA MET A 7 6.99 -8.27 8.81
C MET A 7 6.02 -8.01 7.65
N VAL A 8 4.99 -8.85 7.48
CA VAL A 8 3.97 -8.65 6.44
C VAL A 8 3.23 -7.34 6.62
N LYS A 9 2.82 -7.02 7.86
CA LYS A 9 2.18 -5.74 8.17
C LYS A 9 3.08 -4.56 7.83
N THR A 10 4.36 -4.61 8.23
CA THR A 10 5.33 -3.55 7.97
C THR A 10 5.54 -3.36 6.48
N LEU A 11 5.75 -4.45 5.73
CA LEU A 11 5.91 -4.39 4.28
C LEU A 11 4.70 -3.77 3.59
N ALA A 12 3.49 -4.21 3.93
CA ALA A 12 2.28 -3.63 3.35
C ALA A 12 2.10 -2.15 3.72
N SER A 13 2.48 -1.76 4.95
CA SER A 13 2.44 -0.36 5.38
C SER A 13 3.46 0.49 4.61
N VAL A 14 4.65 -0.05 4.35
CA VAL A 14 5.68 0.62 3.54
C VAL A 14 5.18 0.80 2.11
N VAL A 15 4.65 -0.25 1.47
CA VAL A 15 4.08 -0.17 0.12
C VAL A 15 2.99 0.89 0.02
N ALA A 16 2.02 0.88 0.95
CA ALA A 16 0.98 1.90 0.99
C ALA A 16 1.56 3.31 1.20
N GLY A 17 2.60 3.43 2.04
CA GLY A 17 3.31 4.68 2.27
C GLY A 17 3.99 5.23 1.02
N VAL A 18 4.66 4.38 0.22
CA VAL A 18 5.30 4.80 -1.04
C VAL A 18 4.26 5.37 -2.01
N ILE A 19 3.12 4.69 -2.19
CA ILE A 19 2.02 5.16 -3.05
C ILE A 19 1.47 6.51 -2.57
N VAL A 20 1.29 6.69 -1.25
CA VAL A 20 0.84 7.97 -0.69
C VAL A 20 1.84 9.09 -0.97
N VAL A 21 3.14 8.82 -0.83
CA VAL A 21 4.19 9.81 -1.18
C VAL A 21 4.11 10.17 -2.66
N GLY A 22 3.96 9.21 -3.57
CA GLY A 22 3.76 9.50 -5.00
C GLY A 22 2.56 10.38 -5.28
N ILE A 23 1.42 10.11 -4.63
CA ILE A 23 0.22 10.96 -4.72
C ILE A 23 0.51 12.38 -4.23
N LEU A 24 1.17 12.54 -3.08
CA LEU A 24 1.50 13.85 -2.53
C LEU A 24 2.43 14.63 -3.47
N LEU A 25 3.49 13.98 -3.97
CA LEU A 25 4.40 14.56 -4.95
C LEU A 25 3.63 15.01 -6.21
N HIS A 26 2.68 14.22 -6.69
CA HIS A 26 1.83 14.60 -7.80
C HIS A 26 0.94 15.81 -7.48
N VAL A 27 0.28 15.79 -6.31
CA VAL A 27 -0.66 16.83 -5.90
C VAL A 27 0.04 18.17 -5.68
N PHE A 28 1.24 18.16 -5.10
CA PHE A 28 2.07 19.35 -4.90
C PHE A 28 2.81 19.81 -6.16
N GLY A 29 2.67 19.10 -7.29
CA GLY A 29 3.34 19.46 -8.54
C GLY A 29 4.86 19.33 -8.44
N ALA A 30 5.33 18.30 -7.73
CA ALA A 30 6.75 18.03 -7.57
C ALA A 30 7.44 17.90 -8.93
N ASN A 31 8.64 18.44 -9.03
CA ASN A 31 9.38 18.49 -10.29
C ASN A 31 9.81 17.07 -10.71
N SER A 32 9.21 16.57 -11.79
CA SER A 32 9.49 15.24 -12.37
C SER A 32 10.93 15.08 -12.90
N HIS A 33 11.67 16.18 -13.06
CA HIS A 33 13.10 16.15 -13.39
C HIS A 33 14.00 15.81 -12.19
N ASN A 34 13.46 15.81 -10.96
CA ASN A 34 14.20 15.39 -9.78
C ASN A 34 14.29 13.86 -9.72
N GLU A 35 15.50 13.34 -9.53
CA GLU A 35 15.76 11.90 -9.47
C GLU A 35 14.98 11.20 -8.36
N ILE A 36 14.80 11.84 -7.20
CA ILE A 36 14.04 11.29 -6.07
C ILE A 36 12.58 11.13 -6.45
N VAL A 37 12.00 12.15 -7.10
CA VAL A 37 10.61 12.12 -7.55
C VAL A 37 10.43 11.00 -8.56
N ARG A 38 11.29 10.92 -9.57
CA ARG A 38 11.26 9.88 -10.59
C ARG A 38 11.40 8.47 -10.00
N PHE A 39 12.30 8.29 -9.03
CA PHE A 39 12.47 7.04 -8.32
C PHE A 39 11.19 6.58 -7.61
N VAL A 40 10.49 7.48 -6.92
CA VAL A 40 9.20 7.16 -6.28
C VAL A 40 8.16 6.76 -7.32
N TYR A 41 8.03 7.53 -8.41
CA TYR A 41 7.10 7.20 -9.51
C TYR A 41 7.40 5.84 -10.17
N ASP A 42 8.68 5.47 -10.31
CA ASP A 42 9.09 4.19 -10.88
C ASP A 42 8.75 3.01 -9.95
N LEU A 43 8.79 3.22 -8.62
CA LEU A 43 8.29 2.23 -7.65
C LEU A 43 6.77 2.13 -7.65
N ASP A 44 6.06 3.27 -7.78
CA ASP A 44 4.60 3.31 -7.74
C ASP A 44 3.96 2.74 -8.99
N ARG A 45 4.53 2.99 -10.17
CA ARG A 45 3.99 2.54 -11.46
C ARG A 45 3.53 1.07 -11.48
N PRO A 46 4.36 0.09 -11.12
CA PRO A 46 3.94 -1.31 -11.10
C PRO A 46 2.87 -1.60 -10.03
N LEU A 47 2.89 -0.89 -8.90
CA LEU A 47 1.95 -1.07 -7.79
C LEU A 47 0.54 -0.53 -8.13
N VAL A 48 0.48 0.62 -8.79
CA VAL A 48 -0.78 1.28 -9.14
C VAL A 48 -1.32 0.88 -10.51
N SER A 49 -0.51 0.20 -11.34
CA SER A 49 -0.91 -0.26 -12.68
C SER A 49 -2.22 -1.04 -12.72
N PRO A 50 -2.55 -1.97 -11.80
CA PRO A 50 -3.85 -2.65 -11.84
C PRO A 50 -5.04 -1.73 -11.50
N PHE A 51 -4.80 -0.59 -10.83
CA PHE A 51 -5.83 0.35 -10.38
C PHE A 51 -5.98 1.58 -11.29
N GLN A 52 -5.06 1.77 -12.24
CA GLN A 52 -4.96 2.99 -13.06
C GLN A 52 -6.15 3.25 -13.99
N SER A 53 -6.97 2.24 -14.25
CA SER A 53 -8.15 2.30 -15.13
C SER A 53 -9.49 2.26 -14.39
N LEU A 54 -9.49 2.36 -13.04
CA LEU A 54 -10.72 2.28 -12.24
C LEU A 54 -11.65 3.47 -12.47
N PHE A 55 -11.08 4.67 -12.48
CA PHE A 55 -11.80 5.90 -12.81
C PHE A 55 -11.12 6.58 -13.98
N ASN A 56 -11.91 6.98 -14.97
CA ASN A 56 -11.48 7.84 -16.08
C ASN A 56 -12.17 9.18 -15.91
N LEU A 57 -11.42 10.17 -15.45
CA LEU A 57 -11.95 11.51 -15.18
C LEU A 57 -11.33 12.51 -16.15
N HIS A 58 -12.06 13.58 -16.44
CA HIS A 58 -11.57 14.66 -17.31
C HIS A 58 -10.36 15.41 -16.71
N SER A 59 -10.19 15.39 -15.38
CA SER A 59 -9.04 15.97 -14.71
C SER A 59 -7.99 14.90 -14.41
N ALA A 60 -6.84 14.97 -15.07
CA ALA A 60 -5.71 14.05 -14.87
C ALA A 60 -5.26 14.00 -13.40
N LYS A 61 -5.27 15.15 -12.71
CA LYS A 61 -4.89 15.24 -11.29
C LYS A 61 -5.88 14.47 -10.41
N LEU A 62 -7.17 14.64 -10.64
CA LEU A 62 -8.21 13.95 -9.86
C LEU A 62 -8.21 12.45 -10.14
N GLN A 63 -7.96 12.05 -11.39
CA GLN A 63 -7.82 10.65 -11.79
C GLN A 63 -6.68 9.96 -11.03
N ILE A 64 -5.50 10.58 -10.96
CA ILE A 64 -4.36 10.02 -10.23
C ILE A 64 -4.67 9.90 -8.75
N VAL A 65 -5.19 10.97 -8.13
CA VAL A 65 -5.55 10.95 -6.69
C VAL A 65 -6.51 9.82 -6.35
N LEU A 66 -7.55 9.61 -7.16
CA LEU A 66 -8.53 8.55 -6.90
C LEU A 66 -7.99 7.15 -7.18
N ASN A 67 -7.40 6.92 -8.36
CA ASN A 67 -6.93 5.58 -8.75
C ASN A 67 -5.79 5.11 -7.85
N TRP A 68 -4.84 5.99 -7.57
CA TRP A 68 -3.70 5.66 -6.73
C TRP A 68 -4.11 5.66 -5.25
N GLY A 69 -5.05 6.53 -4.85
CA GLY A 69 -5.61 6.54 -3.50
C GLY A 69 -6.31 5.23 -3.16
N ILE A 70 -7.07 4.67 -4.11
CA ILE A 70 -7.69 3.35 -3.96
C ILE A 70 -6.62 2.25 -3.86
N ALA A 71 -5.57 2.32 -4.69
CA ALA A 71 -4.46 1.37 -4.58
C ALA A 71 -3.86 1.38 -3.16
N ALA A 72 -3.54 2.56 -2.62
CA ALA A 72 -3.02 2.71 -1.27
C ALA A 72 -3.96 2.14 -0.20
N ALA A 73 -5.27 2.43 -0.30
CA ALA A 73 -6.27 1.91 0.63
C ALA A 73 -6.38 0.38 0.57
N VAL A 74 -6.39 -0.21 -0.63
CA VAL A 74 -6.45 -1.66 -0.85
C VAL A 74 -5.21 -2.33 -0.27
N TYR A 75 -4.00 -1.84 -0.55
CA TYR A 75 -2.78 -2.41 0.01
C TYR A 75 -2.73 -2.33 1.54
N ALA A 76 -3.15 -1.20 2.13
CA ALA A 76 -3.22 -1.05 3.58
C ALA A 76 -4.24 -2.03 4.21
N MET A 77 -5.42 -2.18 3.59
CA MET A 77 -6.48 -3.06 4.07
C MET A 77 -6.10 -4.53 3.95
N VAL A 78 -5.63 -4.97 2.78
CA VAL A 78 -5.20 -6.35 2.52
C VAL A 78 -4.02 -6.72 3.42
N GLY A 79 -3.02 -5.85 3.52
CA GLY A 79 -1.87 -6.08 4.40
C GLY A 79 -2.25 -6.21 5.87
N THR A 80 -3.15 -5.35 6.34
CA THR A 80 -3.67 -5.42 7.72
C THR A 80 -4.49 -6.70 7.94
N LEU A 81 -5.33 -7.09 6.99
CA LEU A 81 -6.13 -8.31 7.07
C LEU A 81 -5.24 -9.56 7.14
N ILE A 82 -4.27 -9.70 6.22
CA ILE A 82 -3.33 -10.82 6.22
C ILE A 82 -2.54 -10.87 7.53
N ALA A 83 -2.03 -9.74 8.01
CA ALA A 83 -1.33 -9.68 9.29
C ALA A 83 -2.20 -10.11 10.47
N ARG A 84 -3.48 -9.72 10.48
CA ARG A 84 -4.45 -10.14 11.50
C ARG A 84 -4.75 -11.64 11.43
N LEU A 85 -4.90 -12.21 10.23
CA LEU A 85 -5.10 -13.65 10.05
C LEU A 85 -3.88 -14.44 10.54
N LEU A 86 -2.67 -14.03 10.16
CA LEU A 86 -1.43 -14.66 10.62
C LEU A 86 -1.24 -14.57 12.14
N ALA A 87 -1.61 -13.44 12.75
CA ALA A 87 -1.59 -13.27 14.20
C ALA A 87 -2.69 -14.11 14.89
N GLY A 88 -3.88 -14.19 14.31
CA GLY A 88 -4.99 -15.00 14.83
C GLY A 88 -4.68 -16.48 14.84
N VAL A 89 -4.12 -17.02 13.75
CA VAL A 89 -3.66 -18.42 13.67
C VAL A 89 -2.61 -18.73 14.75
N ALA A 90 -1.72 -17.78 15.07
CA ALA A 90 -0.72 -17.94 16.11
C ALA A 90 -1.31 -17.99 17.54
N LEU A 91 -2.41 -17.28 17.79
CA LEU A 91 -3.10 -17.26 19.10
C LEU A 91 -3.94 -18.53 19.32
N THR A 92 -4.53 -19.09 18.26
CA THR A 92 -5.31 -20.34 18.32
C THR A 92 -4.41 -21.56 18.65
N GLY A 93 -3.15 -21.54 18.23
CA GLY A 93 -2.18 -22.62 18.47
C GLY A 93 -1.66 -22.72 19.92
N TYR A 94 -1.75 -21.66 20.72
CA TYR A 94 -1.24 -21.65 22.11
C TYR A 94 -2.24 -22.22 23.14
N ARG A 95 -3.50 -22.47 22.73
CA ARG A 95 -4.56 -22.95 23.61
C ARG A 95 -4.58 -24.49 23.69
N ARG A 96 -3.54 -25.09 24.28
CA ARG A 96 -3.63 -26.44 24.86
C ARG A 96 -2.99 -26.46 26.24
N PRO A 97 -3.73 -26.11 27.30
CA PRO A 97 -3.42 -26.64 28.62
C PRO A 97 -3.80 -28.14 28.60
N ILE A 98 -2.77 -28.98 28.53
CA ILE A 98 -2.85 -30.38 28.92
C ILE A 98 -3.03 -30.40 30.43
N LEU A 99 -4.24 -30.77 30.87
CA LEU A 99 -4.51 -31.31 32.20
C LEU A 99 -4.46 -32.83 32.10
#